data_AF-A0AAD9RQJ8-F1
#
_entry.id   AF-A0AAD9RQJ8-F1
#
_cell.length_a   1.000
_cell.length_b   1.000
_cell.length_c   1.000
_cell.angle_alpha   90.00
_cell.angle_beta   90.00
_cell.angle_gamma   90.00
#
_symmetry.space_group_name_H-M   'P 1'
#
loop_
_entity.id
_entity.type
_entity.pdbx_description
1 polymer ?
#
loop_
_entity_poly.entity_id
_entity_poly.type
_entity_poly.pdbx_seq_one_letter_code
_entity_poly.pdbx_strand_id
1 'polypeptide(L)'
;MSDMQSCCAFREGDKKLVGVAVASINYKGDHVRSETRIRPRQGKAIFDIMTLKSCVFAKARPYEVLEIDHFFRVHVFCVDAEHQGKGIGTALINCCVSRARMLLAPACIVALSSATDRSIARRLEFTLLAEVPYNGFKVYDDEKGSFEYPFEHLEQKGTLACMAFTIPLPPVRLSRQSLLPILKKKAKKGRTKGKSK
;
A
#
# COMPACT_ATOMS: atom_id res chain seq x y z
N MET A 1 8.78 -0.03 -12.55
CA MET A 1 7.69 -0.87 -13.11
C MET A 1 7.99 -2.38 -12.99
N SER A 2 9.14 -2.81 -12.44
CA SER A 2 9.51 -4.24 -12.33
C SER A 2 8.79 -5.03 -11.23
N ASP A 3 8.08 -4.35 -10.31
CA ASP A 3 7.60 -4.97 -9.06
C ASP A 3 6.07 -5.09 -9.00
N MET A 4 5.40 -5.11 -10.16
CA MET A 4 3.96 -5.38 -10.23
C MET A 4 3.70 -6.88 -10.06
N GLN A 5 2.91 -7.22 -9.04
CA GLN A 5 2.56 -8.57 -8.63
C GLN A 5 1.04 -8.76 -8.76
N SER A 6 0.51 -8.32 -9.90
CA SER A 6 -0.91 -8.31 -10.23
C SER A 6 -1.45 -9.71 -10.47
N CYS A 7 -2.74 -9.89 -10.23
CA CYS A 7 -3.46 -11.15 -10.44
C CYS A 7 -4.64 -10.91 -11.40
N CYS A 8 -5.01 -11.91 -12.18
CA CYS A 8 -6.16 -11.85 -13.09
C CYS A 8 -7.00 -13.12 -13.01
N ALA A 9 -8.28 -12.98 -13.36
CA ALA A 9 -9.24 -14.06 -13.44
C ALA A 9 -9.68 -14.23 -14.90
N PHE A 10 -9.61 -15.46 -15.39
CA PHE A 10 -10.08 -15.84 -16.72
C PHE A 10 -11.30 -16.74 -16.60
N ARG A 11 -12.25 -16.56 -17.51
CA ARG A 11 -13.37 -17.48 -17.67
C ARG A 11 -12.87 -18.79 -18.28
N GLU A 12 -13.30 -19.90 -17.69
CA GLU A 12 -12.99 -21.22 -18.19
C GLU A 12 -13.64 -21.45 -19.56
N GLY A 13 -12.94 -22.14 -20.46
CA GLY A 13 -13.36 -22.34 -21.86
C GLY A 13 -12.80 -21.28 -22.81
N ASP A 14 -13.32 -20.06 -22.75
CA ASP A 14 -12.99 -19.02 -23.74
C ASP A 14 -11.82 -18.11 -23.34
N LYS A 15 -11.29 -18.26 -22.12
CA LYS A 15 -10.16 -17.48 -21.59
C LYS A 15 -10.41 -15.97 -21.61
N LYS A 16 -11.67 -15.52 -21.56
CA LYS A 16 -11.99 -14.09 -21.45
C LYS A 16 -11.53 -13.57 -20.08
N LEU A 17 -10.84 -12.43 -20.06
CA LEU A 17 -10.47 -11.74 -18.82
C LEU A 17 -11.75 -11.20 -18.15
N VAL A 18 -12.03 -11.66 -16.93
CA VAL A 18 -13.26 -11.30 -16.19
C VAL A 18 -12.97 -10.55 -14.89
N GLY A 19 -11.72 -10.44 -14.49
CA GLY A 19 -11.32 -9.63 -13.35
C GLY A 19 -9.82 -9.45 -13.25
N VAL A 20 -9.40 -8.38 -12.59
CA VAL A 20 -7.99 -8.04 -12.38
C VAL A 20 -7.81 -7.42 -11.01
N ALA A 21 -6.67 -7.68 -10.38
CA ALA A 21 -6.17 -7.01 -9.20
C ALA A 21 -4.75 -6.54 -9.46
N VAL A 22 -4.51 -5.23 -9.36
CA VAL A 22 -3.19 -4.63 -9.54
C VAL A 22 -2.56 -4.37 -8.19
N ALA A 23 -1.37 -4.92 -7.97
CA ALA A 23 -0.71 -4.85 -6.68
C ALA A 23 0.81 -4.74 -6.80
N SER A 24 1.46 -4.24 -5.75
CA SER A 24 2.92 -4.11 -5.65
C SER A 24 3.38 -4.23 -4.21
N ILE A 25 4.67 -4.47 -3.99
CA ILE A 25 5.30 -4.30 -2.68
C ILE A 25 5.63 -2.81 -2.48
N ASN A 26 5.35 -2.31 -1.29
CA ASN A 26 5.66 -0.95 -0.86
C ASN A 26 6.60 -1.02 0.35
N TYR A 27 7.76 -0.37 0.26
CA TYR A 27 8.75 -0.30 1.34
C TYR A 27 8.68 1.03 2.07
N LYS A 28 9.02 1.01 3.36
CA LYS A 28 9.17 2.19 4.21
C LYS A 28 10.29 3.06 3.64
N GLY A 29 9.95 4.29 3.26
CA GLY A 29 10.85 5.21 2.57
C GLY A 29 10.55 5.40 1.08
N ASP A 30 9.92 4.44 0.41
CA ASP A 30 9.43 4.63 -0.98
C ASP A 30 8.22 5.57 -1.06
N HIS A 31 7.59 5.85 0.09
CA HIS A 31 6.49 6.82 0.22
C HIS A 31 6.87 8.21 -0.26
N VAL A 32 8.14 8.60 -0.07
CA VAL A 32 8.67 9.89 -0.54
C VAL A 32 8.73 9.97 -2.07
N ARG A 33 8.57 8.84 -2.78
CA ARG A 33 8.67 8.78 -4.26
C ARG A 33 7.32 8.61 -4.98
N SER A 34 6.32 7.97 -4.36
CA SER A 34 5.09 7.56 -5.06
C SER A 34 3.84 8.34 -4.64
N GLU A 35 3.70 8.71 -3.36
CA GLU A 35 2.51 9.44 -2.86
C GLU A 35 2.68 10.96 -2.94
N THR A 36 3.92 11.44 -2.97
CA THR A 36 4.29 12.86 -3.11
C THR A 36 4.40 13.33 -4.55
N ARG A 37 4.33 12.42 -5.54
CA ARG A 37 4.38 12.76 -6.98
C ARG A 37 2.98 12.94 -7.57
N ILE A 38 2.05 13.52 -6.82
CA ILE A 38 0.82 14.02 -7.42
C ILE A 38 1.21 15.20 -8.31
N ARG A 39 1.36 14.95 -9.61
CA ARG A 39 1.69 16.01 -10.56
C ARG A 39 0.37 16.72 -10.91
N PRO A 40 0.24 18.03 -10.68
CA PRO A 40 -0.96 18.78 -11.05
C PRO A 40 -1.33 18.62 -12.55
N ARG A 41 -0.33 18.35 -13.39
CA ARG A 41 -0.46 18.16 -14.85
C ARG A 41 -1.23 16.90 -15.28
N GLN A 42 -1.61 16.00 -14.37
CA GLN A 42 -2.41 14.82 -14.72
C GLN A 42 -3.92 15.09 -14.74
N GLY A 43 -4.34 16.33 -14.50
CA GLY A 43 -5.74 16.74 -14.49
C GLY A 43 -6.33 16.72 -13.08
N LYS A 44 -7.30 17.63 -12.86
CA LYS A 44 -7.87 17.92 -11.55
C LYS A 44 -8.50 16.69 -10.87
N ALA A 45 -9.29 15.91 -11.60
CA ALA A 45 -9.94 14.73 -11.03
C ALA A 45 -8.93 13.68 -10.51
N ILE A 46 -7.84 13.44 -11.23
CA ILE A 46 -6.78 12.52 -10.79
C ILE A 46 -6.07 13.09 -9.57
N PHE A 47 -5.80 14.40 -9.56
CA PHE A 47 -5.22 15.09 -8.40
C PHE A 47 -6.09 14.90 -7.15
N ASP A 48 -7.40 15.13 -7.26
CA ASP A 48 -8.35 15.01 -6.14
C ASP A 48 -8.41 13.57 -5.59
N ILE A 49 -8.49 12.57 -6.48
CA ILE A 49 -8.51 11.14 -6.09
C ILE A 49 -7.19 10.73 -5.42
N MET A 50 -6.04 11.14 -5.99
CA MET A 50 -4.73 10.82 -5.41
C MET A 50 -4.50 11.53 -4.08
N THR A 51 -5.01 12.75 -3.92
CA THR A 51 -4.93 13.50 -2.66
C THR A 51 -5.75 12.80 -1.58
N LEU A 52 -6.98 12.37 -1.88
CA LEU A 52 -7.79 11.58 -0.96
C LEU A 52 -7.12 10.25 -0.60
N LYS A 53 -6.57 9.52 -1.58
CA LYS A 53 -5.83 8.28 -1.35
C LYS A 53 -4.62 8.53 -0.45
N SER A 54 -3.86 9.60 -0.68
CA SER A 54 -2.70 9.94 0.15
C SER A 54 -3.13 10.31 1.57
N CYS A 55 -4.24 11.03 1.73
CA CYS A 55 -4.82 11.37 3.03
C CYS A 55 -5.20 10.12 3.84
N VAL A 56 -5.89 9.14 3.23
CA VAL A 56 -6.28 7.92 3.96
C VAL A 56 -5.06 7.08 4.38
N PHE A 57 -4.03 6.98 3.53
CA PHE A 57 -2.80 6.25 3.86
C PHE A 57 -1.97 6.98 4.92
N ALA A 58 -1.87 8.30 4.85
CA ALA A 58 -1.23 9.13 5.87
C ALA A 58 -1.94 9.00 7.23
N LYS A 59 -3.27 8.93 7.25
CA LYS A 59 -4.06 8.69 8.47
C LYS A 59 -3.90 7.26 8.99
N ALA A 60 -3.82 6.28 8.11
CA ALA A 60 -3.67 4.87 8.47
C ALA A 60 -2.32 4.53 9.11
N ARG A 61 -1.25 5.28 8.77
CA ARG A 61 0.11 5.06 9.29
C ARG A 61 0.51 3.58 9.33
N PRO A 62 0.40 2.84 8.20
CA PRO A 62 0.45 1.39 8.21
C PRO A 62 1.78 0.83 8.73
N TYR A 63 2.90 1.53 8.51
CA TYR A 63 4.21 1.12 9.02
C TYR A 63 4.30 1.20 10.54
N GLU A 64 3.72 2.24 11.13
CA GLU A 64 3.77 2.45 12.57
C GLU A 64 2.72 1.61 13.30
N VAL A 65 1.52 1.48 12.75
CA VAL A 65 0.43 0.71 13.36
C VAL A 65 0.71 -0.79 13.33
N LEU A 66 1.33 -1.30 12.26
CA LEU A 66 1.62 -2.73 12.10
C LEU A 66 3.07 -3.09 12.48
N GLU A 67 3.91 -2.10 12.81
CA GLU A 67 5.35 -2.28 13.10
C GLU A 67 6.13 -3.01 11.99
N ILE A 68 5.83 -2.66 10.74
CA ILE A 68 6.42 -3.26 9.53
C ILE A 68 7.29 -2.27 8.78
N ASP A 69 8.17 -2.78 7.93
CA ASP A 69 9.03 -2.02 7.02
C ASP A 69 8.61 -2.13 5.55
N HIS A 70 7.72 -3.06 5.22
CA HIS A 70 7.11 -3.18 3.89
C HIS A 70 5.77 -3.89 3.96
N PHE A 71 4.93 -3.72 2.94
CA PHE A 71 3.67 -4.44 2.79
C PHE A 71 3.29 -4.64 1.32
N PHE A 72 2.40 -5.58 1.08
CA PHE A 72 1.80 -5.80 -0.22
C PHE A 72 0.57 -4.90 -0.40
N ARG A 73 0.61 -3.96 -1.34
CA ARG A 73 -0.47 -3.00 -1.58
C ARG A 73 -1.30 -3.41 -2.78
N VAL A 74 -2.61 -3.59 -2.58
CA VAL A 74 -3.58 -3.70 -3.67
C VAL A 74 -4.03 -2.29 -4.05
N HIS A 75 -3.73 -1.87 -5.28
CA HIS A 75 -4.03 -0.52 -5.78
C HIS A 75 -5.44 -0.40 -6.33
N VAL A 76 -5.87 -1.42 -7.06
CA VAL A 76 -7.19 -1.54 -7.66
C VAL A 76 -7.49 -3.01 -7.85
N PHE A 77 -8.76 -3.37 -7.71
CA PHE A 77 -9.28 -4.61 -8.27
C PHE A 77 -10.65 -4.33 -8.88
N CYS A 78 -10.98 -5.06 -9.94
CA CYS A 78 -12.26 -4.93 -10.60
C CYS A 78 -12.71 -6.28 -11.16
N VAL A 79 -14.03 -6.42 -11.27
CA VAL A 79 -14.72 -7.59 -11.82
C VAL A 79 -15.68 -7.10 -12.88
N ASP A 80 -15.66 -7.77 -14.03
CA ASP A 80 -16.59 -7.54 -15.12
C ASP A 80 -18.05 -7.62 -14.63
N ALA A 81 -18.90 -6.69 -15.07
CA ALA A 81 -20.25 -6.52 -14.55
C ALA A 81 -21.11 -7.79 -14.70
N GLU A 82 -20.99 -8.51 -15.82
CA GLU A 82 -21.72 -9.76 -16.08
C GLU A 82 -21.25 -10.95 -15.21
N HIS A 83 -20.15 -10.74 -14.49
CA HIS A 83 -19.50 -11.74 -13.67
C HIS A 83 -19.46 -11.36 -12.17
N GLN A 84 -20.11 -10.25 -11.81
CA GLN A 84 -20.31 -9.87 -10.41
C GLN A 84 -21.22 -10.88 -9.68
N GLY A 85 -21.11 -10.94 -8.36
CA GLY A 85 -21.86 -11.91 -7.54
C GLY A 85 -21.33 -13.35 -7.57
N LYS A 86 -20.40 -13.69 -8.47
CA LYS A 86 -19.83 -15.04 -8.63
C LYS A 86 -18.59 -15.32 -7.75
N GLY A 87 -18.34 -14.49 -6.73
CA GLY A 87 -17.20 -14.64 -5.82
C GLY A 87 -15.83 -14.25 -6.38
N ILE A 88 -15.74 -13.74 -7.62
CA ILE A 88 -14.47 -13.40 -8.29
C ILE A 88 -13.67 -12.34 -7.51
N GLY A 89 -14.33 -11.30 -6.98
CA GLY A 89 -13.65 -10.27 -6.20
C GLY A 89 -12.99 -10.84 -4.93
N THR A 90 -13.71 -11.72 -4.22
CA THR A 90 -13.17 -12.44 -3.05
C THR A 90 -11.97 -13.30 -3.44
N ALA A 91 -12.07 -14.03 -4.56
CA ALA A 91 -10.98 -14.86 -5.07
C ALA A 91 -9.73 -14.04 -5.44
N LEU A 92 -9.91 -12.87 -6.08
CA LEU A 92 -8.82 -11.96 -6.41
C LEU A 92 -8.10 -11.43 -5.16
N ILE A 93 -8.84 -10.99 -4.14
CA ILE A 93 -8.23 -10.51 -2.89
C ILE A 93 -7.51 -11.65 -2.15
N ASN A 94 -8.09 -12.85 -2.09
CA ASN A 94 -7.41 -14.02 -1.53
C ASN A 94 -6.14 -14.39 -2.31
N CYS A 95 -6.16 -14.24 -3.64
CA CYS A 95 -4.98 -14.42 -4.47
C CYS A 95 -3.89 -13.40 -4.11
N CYS A 96 -4.26 -12.13 -3.91
CA CYS A 96 -3.34 -11.09 -3.42
C CYS A 96 -2.77 -11.40 -2.03
N VAL A 97 -3.57 -11.89 -1.08
CA VAL A 97 -3.09 -12.33 0.25
C VAL A 97 -2.12 -13.49 0.11
N SER A 98 -2.43 -14.46 -0.74
CA SER A 98 -1.55 -15.61 -1.01
C SER A 98 -0.25 -15.17 -1.66
N ARG A 99 -0.31 -14.23 -2.61
CA ARG A 99 0.86 -13.63 -3.24
C ARG A 99 1.72 -12.87 -2.23
N ALA A 100 1.10 -12.10 -1.33
CA ALA A 100 1.79 -11.41 -0.26
C ALA A 100 2.52 -12.39 0.67
N ARG A 101 1.92 -13.53 1.02
CA ARG A 101 2.57 -14.62 1.77
C ARG A 101 3.79 -15.18 1.04
N MET A 102 3.66 -15.46 -0.26
CA MET A 102 4.77 -15.97 -1.08
C MET A 102 5.94 -14.99 -1.15
N LEU A 103 5.64 -13.69 -1.15
CA LEU A 103 6.62 -12.62 -1.18
C LEU A 103 7.14 -12.25 0.22
N LEU A 104 6.74 -12.97 1.26
CA LEU A 104 7.09 -12.72 2.66
C LEU A 104 6.73 -11.30 3.13
N ALA A 105 5.72 -10.68 2.51
CA ALA A 105 5.21 -9.41 2.95
C ALA A 105 4.42 -9.62 4.26
N PRO A 106 4.70 -8.85 5.33
CA PRO A 106 4.07 -9.05 6.65
C PRO A 106 2.60 -8.59 6.69
N ALA A 107 2.15 -7.85 5.67
CA ALA A 107 0.76 -7.44 5.56
C ALA A 107 0.32 -7.28 4.10
N CYS A 108 -0.98 -7.43 3.86
CA CYS A 108 -1.66 -7.04 2.63
C CYS A 108 -2.61 -5.87 2.92
N ILE A 109 -2.45 -4.74 2.23
CA ILE A 109 -3.18 -3.50 2.50
C ILE A 109 -3.93 -3.05 1.24
N VAL A 110 -5.16 -2.59 1.43
CA VAL A 110 -6.05 -2.13 0.36
C VAL A 110 -6.85 -0.90 0.79
N ALA A 111 -7.06 0.03 -0.14
CA ALA A 111 -8.01 1.14 0.04
C ALA A 111 -9.29 0.87 -0.76
N LEU A 112 -10.44 0.94 -0.08
CA LEU A 112 -11.73 0.49 -0.58
C LEU A 112 -12.73 1.64 -0.56
N SER A 113 -13.29 1.94 -1.73
CA SER A 113 -14.22 3.06 -1.94
C SER A 113 -15.69 2.65 -1.85
N SER A 114 -16.00 1.36 -2.02
CA SER A 114 -17.38 0.84 -2.02
C SER A 114 -17.72 0.08 -0.73
N ALA A 115 -19.00 0.05 -0.37
CA ALA A 115 -19.48 -0.76 0.76
C ALA A 115 -19.34 -2.26 0.49
N THR A 116 -19.57 -2.69 -0.76
CA THR A 116 -19.44 -4.08 -1.20
C THR A 116 -18.01 -4.59 -1.01
N ASP A 117 -17.02 -3.80 -1.41
CA ASP A 117 -15.62 -4.19 -1.29
C ASP A 117 -15.18 -4.24 0.17
N ARG A 118 -15.62 -3.29 1.00
CA ARG A 118 -15.39 -3.34 2.45
C ARG A 118 -16.00 -4.58 3.09
N SER A 119 -17.18 -5.01 2.63
CA SER A 119 -17.81 -6.26 3.08
C SER A 119 -17.00 -7.50 2.65
N ILE A 120 -16.44 -7.52 1.44
CA ILE A 120 -15.49 -8.57 1.02
C ILE A 120 -14.28 -8.59 1.97
N ALA A 121 -13.64 -7.45 2.21
CA ALA A 121 -12.45 -7.37 3.04
C ALA A 121 -12.70 -7.80 4.50
N ARG A 122 -13.83 -7.39 5.10
CA ARG A 122 -14.22 -7.84 6.45
C ARG A 122 -14.42 -9.35 6.54
N ARG A 123 -15.04 -9.97 5.52
CA ARG A 123 -15.20 -11.43 5.45
C ARG A 123 -13.88 -12.16 5.31
N LEU A 124 -12.85 -11.49 4.79
CA LEU A 124 -11.49 -11.98 4.69
C LEU A 124 -10.62 -11.53 5.88
N GLU A 125 -11.23 -11.10 6.99
CA GLU A 125 -10.56 -10.72 8.24
C GLU A 125 -9.60 -9.53 8.11
N PHE A 126 -9.78 -8.67 7.10
CA PHE A 126 -9.07 -7.40 7.06
C PHE A 126 -9.58 -6.49 8.19
N THR A 127 -8.64 -5.86 8.89
CA THR A 127 -8.88 -4.88 9.93
C THR A 127 -8.89 -3.47 9.34
N LEU A 128 -9.76 -2.60 9.86
CA LEU A 128 -9.80 -1.19 9.44
C LEU A 128 -8.65 -0.42 10.11
N LEU A 129 -7.80 0.24 9.32
CA LEU A 129 -6.74 1.11 9.82
C LEU A 129 -7.17 2.57 9.88
N ALA A 130 -7.80 3.07 8.81
CA ALA A 130 -8.31 4.43 8.75
C ALA A 130 -9.45 4.54 7.75
N GLU A 131 -10.28 5.57 7.95
CA GLU A 131 -11.37 5.91 7.07
C GLU A 131 -11.44 7.43 6.90
N VAL A 132 -11.70 7.88 5.67
CA VAL A 132 -11.91 9.28 5.31
C VAL A 132 -13.25 9.39 4.59
N PRO A 133 -14.21 10.19 5.10
CA PRO A 133 -15.46 10.44 4.40
C PRO A 133 -15.24 11.30 3.15
N TYR A 134 -16.01 11.05 2.10
CA TYR A 134 -16.05 11.94 0.94
C TYR A 134 -16.68 13.29 1.30
N ASN A 135 -17.71 13.25 2.15
CA ASN A 135 -18.40 14.44 2.61
C ASN A 135 -17.47 15.31 3.49
N GLY A 136 -17.36 16.59 3.14
CA GLY A 136 -16.47 17.53 3.82
C GLY A 136 -14.98 17.31 3.54
N PHE A 137 -14.61 16.40 2.63
CA PHE A 137 -13.24 16.32 2.15
C PHE A 137 -12.95 17.56 1.30
N LYS A 138 -11.92 18.31 1.72
CA LYS A 138 -11.54 19.56 1.08
C LYS A 138 -10.09 19.54 0.62
N VAL A 139 -9.85 20.13 -0.53
CA VAL A 139 -8.54 20.30 -1.14
C VAL A 139 -8.32 21.80 -1.32
N TYR A 140 -7.13 22.29 -0.96
CA TYR A 140 -6.79 23.69 -1.18
C TYR A 140 -6.35 23.88 -2.64
N ASP A 141 -7.00 24.80 -3.34
CA ASP A 141 -6.65 25.20 -4.70
C ASP A 141 -5.79 26.48 -4.61
N ASP A 142 -4.49 26.35 -4.90
CA ASP A 142 -3.54 27.47 -4.90
C ASP A 142 -3.88 28.53 -5.95
N GLU A 143 -4.50 28.16 -7.08
CA GLU A 143 -4.84 29.09 -8.16
C GLU A 143 -6.04 29.96 -7.77
N LYS A 144 -7.01 29.38 -7.06
CA LYS A 144 -8.21 30.09 -6.59
C LYS A 144 -8.08 30.69 -5.18
N GLY A 145 -7.02 30.32 -4.44
CA GLY A 145 -6.83 30.72 -3.05
C GLY A 145 -7.98 30.28 -2.13
N SER A 146 -8.64 29.17 -2.43
CA SER A 146 -9.83 28.71 -1.71
C SER A 146 -9.86 27.19 -1.56
N PHE A 147 -10.71 26.71 -0.65
CA PHE A 147 -10.96 25.27 -0.50
C PHE A 147 -12.05 24.82 -1.47
N GLU A 148 -11.77 23.72 -2.14
CA GLU A 148 -12.73 23.02 -2.98
C GLU A 148 -13.15 21.69 -2.34
N TYR A 149 -14.37 21.26 -2.66
CA TYR A 149 -14.98 20.04 -2.15
C TYR A 149 -15.20 19.05 -3.30
N PRO A 150 -14.16 18.35 -3.75
CA PRO A 150 -14.19 17.61 -5.01
C PRO A 150 -15.20 16.46 -5.05
N PHE A 151 -15.73 16.03 -3.90
CA PHE A 151 -16.65 14.90 -3.81
C PHE A 151 -18.04 15.27 -3.26
N GLU A 152 -18.35 16.56 -3.07
CA GLU A 152 -19.67 17.01 -2.59
C GLU A 152 -20.81 16.68 -3.57
N HIS A 153 -20.49 16.59 -4.87
CA HIS A 153 -21.45 16.23 -5.91
C HIS A 153 -21.86 14.75 -5.89
N LEU A 154 -21.19 13.91 -5.10
CA LEU A 154 -21.54 12.50 -4.98
C LEU A 154 -22.80 12.35 -4.12
N GLU A 155 -23.89 11.89 -4.72
CA GLU A 155 -25.16 11.66 -4.01
C GLU A 155 -25.04 10.66 -2.85
N GLN A 156 -24.06 9.75 -2.94
CA GLN A 156 -23.82 8.74 -1.92
C GLN A 156 -22.84 9.26 -0.86
N LYS A 157 -23.28 9.21 0.41
CA LYS A 157 -22.42 9.39 1.59
C LYS A 157 -21.45 8.21 1.72
N GLY A 158 -20.38 8.24 0.92
CA GLY A 158 -19.34 7.23 0.91
C GLY A 158 -18.11 7.63 1.73
N THR A 159 -17.24 6.65 1.92
CA THR A 159 -15.94 6.81 2.57
C THR A 159 -14.90 6.02 1.77
N LEU A 160 -13.64 6.46 1.86
CA LEU A 160 -12.49 5.64 1.48
C LEU A 160 -11.90 5.02 2.73
N ALA A 161 -11.90 3.69 2.80
CA ALA A 161 -11.38 2.93 3.94
C ALA A 161 -10.06 2.24 3.59
N CYS A 162 -9.02 2.47 4.38
CA CYS A 162 -7.78 1.70 4.32
C CYS A 162 -7.88 0.52 5.29
N MET A 163 -7.73 -0.69 4.77
CA MET A 163 -7.84 -1.93 5.53
C MET A 163 -6.60 -2.81 5.33
N ALA A 164 -6.24 -3.58 6.34
CA ALA A 164 -5.06 -4.43 6.34
C ALA A 164 -5.35 -5.86 6.79
N PHE A 165 -4.68 -6.81 6.17
CA PHE A 165 -4.63 -8.20 6.59
C PHE A 165 -3.20 -8.52 7.03
N THR A 166 -3.03 -8.83 8.32
CA THR A 166 -1.72 -9.19 8.87
C THR A 166 -1.39 -10.62 8.50
N ILE A 167 -0.20 -10.84 7.95
CA ILE A 167 0.26 -12.15 7.53
C ILE A 167 1.19 -12.69 8.61
N PRO A 168 0.85 -13.80 9.27
CA PRO A 168 1.77 -14.44 10.20
C PRO A 168 2.96 -14.98 9.41
N LEU A 169 4.11 -14.30 9.52
CA LEU A 169 5.34 -14.77 8.91
C LEU A 169 5.94 -15.89 9.76
N PRO A 170 6.54 -16.93 9.14
CA PRO A 170 7.29 -17.91 9.90
C PRO A 170 8.44 -17.20 10.64
N PRO A 171 8.77 -17.62 11.88
CA PRO A 171 9.86 -17.02 12.61
C PRO A 171 11.14 -17.14 11.78
N VAL A 172 11.75 -15.99 11.46
CA VAL A 172 13.03 -15.94 10.75
C VAL A 172 14.06 -16.64 11.62
N ARG A 173 14.44 -17.87 11.24
CA ARG A 173 15.58 -18.54 11.85
C ARG A 173 16.83 -17.78 11.42
N LEU A 174 17.21 -16.76 12.18
CA LEU A 174 18.54 -16.16 12.08
C LEU A 174 19.55 -17.28 12.32
N SER A 175 20.20 -17.76 11.26
CA SER A 175 21.30 -18.68 11.41
C SER A 175 22.39 -17.94 12.20
N ARG A 176 22.79 -18.50 13.33
CA ARG A 176 23.76 -17.94 14.28
C ARG A 176 25.18 -17.72 13.70
N GLN A 177 25.39 -17.87 12.40
CA GLN A 177 26.73 -17.97 11.80
C GLN A 177 27.42 -16.64 11.45
N SER A 178 26.79 -15.47 11.62
CA SER A 178 27.43 -14.18 11.25
C SER A 178 27.74 -13.23 12.40
N LEU A 179 27.54 -13.61 13.67
CA LEU A 179 27.97 -12.80 14.81
C LEU A 179 29.28 -13.34 15.40
N LEU A 180 30.38 -13.11 14.68
CA LEU A 180 31.70 -13.03 15.30
C LEU A 180 32.18 -11.56 15.27
N PRO A 181 32.73 -11.04 16.38
CA PRO A 181 32.96 -9.63 16.57
C PRO A 181 34.16 -9.15 15.75
N ILE A 182 33.97 -8.06 15.01
CA ILE A 182 35.05 -7.20 14.52
C ILE A 182 35.67 -6.50 15.75
N LEU A 183 36.42 -7.26 16.54
CA LEU A 183 37.29 -6.76 17.58
C LEU A 183 38.72 -7.10 17.19
N LYS A 184 39.56 -6.05 17.20
CA LYS A 184 41.02 -6.01 17.03
C LYS A 184 41.54 -5.86 15.59
N LYS A 185 41.63 -4.60 15.15
CA LYS A 185 42.80 -4.05 14.42
C LYS A 185 42.80 -2.50 14.47
N LYS A 186 42.94 -1.94 15.67
CA LYS A 186 43.48 -0.57 15.86
C LYS A 186 44.58 -0.62 16.92
N ALA A 187 45.75 -1.09 16.51
CA ALA A 187 46.99 -0.92 17.26
C ALA A 187 48.17 -0.94 16.27
N LYS A 188 48.60 0.27 15.86
CA LYS A 188 49.97 0.67 15.43
C LYS A 188 49.93 1.72 14.32
N LYS A 189 50.02 2.98 14.73
CA LYS A 189 50.77 4.09 14.09
C LYS A 189 50.81 5.16 15.16
N GLY A 190 51.92 5.46 15.80
CA GLY A 190 53.24 5.71 15.22
C GLY A 190 53.61 7.10 15.74
N ARG A 191 54.19 7.13 16.93
CA ARG A 191 54.56 8.34 17.68
C ARG A 191 55.95 8.76 17.21
N THR A 192 56.04 9.81 16.41
CA THR A 192 57.31 10.51 16.13
C THR A 192 57.18 11.94 16.62
N LYS A 193 57.73 12.18 17.82
CA LYS A 193 58.16 13.48 18.29
C LYS A 193 59.58 13.71 17.74
N GLY A 194 59.77 14.74 16.93
CA GLY A 194 61.08 15.31 16.61
C GLY A 194 61.10 16.76 17.10
N LYS A 195 61.94 17.05 18.09
CA LYS A 195 62.26 18.38 18.61
C LYS A 195 63.48 18.94 17.88
N SER A 196 63.43 20.25 17.60
CA SER A 196 64.49 21.28 17.58
C SER A 196 65.91 20.93 17.13
N LYS A 197 66.42 21.72 16.18
CA LYS A 197 67.27 22.89 16.47
C LYS A 197 67.04 23.97 15.42
#